data_AF-A0A7C9VZT7-F1
#
_entry.id   AF-A0A7C9VZT7-F1
#
_cell.length_a   1.000
_cell.length_b   1.000
_cell.length_c   1.000
_cell.angle_alpha   90.00
_cell.angle_beta   90.00
_cell.angle_gamma   90.00
#
_symmetry.space_group_name_H-M   'P 1'
#
loop_
_entity.id
_entity.type
_entity.pdbx_description
1 polymer ?
#
loop_
_entity_poly.entity_id
_entity_poly.type
_entity_poly.pdbx_seq_one_letter_code
_entity_poly.pdbx_strand_id
1 'polypeptide(L)' 'MSVWRKSSYSANSNDCVEVGRRIGIRDSKAPSAHLPVSSSAWSAFLRSLKA' A
#
# COMPACT_ATOMS: atom_id res chain seq x y z
N MET A 1 -5.01 8.78 -1.21
CA MET A 1 -5.69 7.83 -2.12
C MET A 1 -4.67 6.85 -2.64
N SER A 2 -4.90 5.55 -2.43
CA SER A 2 -4.08 4.51 -3.06
C SER A 2 -4.30 4.57 -4.56
N VAL A 3 -3.22 4.66 -5.34
CA VAL A 3 -3.30 4.62 -6.81
C VAL A 3 -3.51 3.17 -7.21
N TRP A 4 -4.72 2.85 -7.64
CA TRP A 4 -5.06 1.57 -8.24
C TRP A 4 -4.60 1.55 -9.69
N ARG A 5 -4.13 0.38 -10.15
CA ARG A 5 -3.78 0.14 -11.55
C ARG A 5 -4.22 -1.25 -11.96
N LYS A 6 -4.56 -1.42 -13.23
CA LYS A 6 -4.79 -2.73 -13.81
C LYS A 6 -3.52 -3.60 -13.70
N SER A 7 -3.71 -4.85 -13.30
CA SER A 7 -2.65 -5.87 -13.31
C SER A 7 -2.22 -6.17 -14.74
N SER A 8 -0.92 -6.36 -14.97
CA SER A 8 -0.40 -6.79 -16.29
C SER A 8 -0.84 -8.21 -16.66
N TYR A 9 -1.29 -9.00 -15.68
CA TYR A 9 -1.84 -10.35 -15.90
C TYR A 9 -3.32 -10.33 -16.28
N SER A 10 -3.98 -9.17 -16.19
CA SER A 10 -5.33 -9.01 -16.70
C SER A 10 -5.27 -8.74 -18.20
N ALA A 11 -5.60 -9.75 -19.00
CA ALA A 11 -5.76 -9.64 -20.44
C ALA A 11 -6.85 -8.61 -20.82
N ASN A 12 -7.16 -8.49 -22.11
CA ASN A 12 -8.27 -7.67 -22.61
C ASN A 12 -9.64 -8.36 -22.39
N SER A 13 -9.84 -8.92 -21.20
CA SER A 13 -11.09 -9.53 -20.75
C SER A 13 -11.82 -8.61 -19.76
N ASN A 14 -13.09 -8.90 -19.50
CA ASN A 14 -13.95 -8.13 -18.60
C ASN A 14 -13.62 -8.37 -17.11
N ASP A 15 -12.90 -9.44 -16.76
CA ASP A 15 -12.54 -9.78 -15.36
C ASP A 15 -11.16 -9.23 -14.99
N CYS A 16 -11.03 -7.91 -14.88
CA CYS A 16 -9.76 -7.25 -14.55
C CYS A 16 -9.47 -7.28 -13.04
N VAL A 17 -8.21 -7.55 -12.68
CA VAL A 17 -7.70 -7.43 -11.30
C VAL A 17 -6.99 -6.09 -11.17
N GLU A 18 -7.39 -5.31 -10.16
CA GLU A 18 -6.73 -4.06 -9.79
C GLU A 18 -5.74 -4.29 -8.66
N VAL A 19 -4.54 -3.73 -8.82
CA VAL A 19 -3.49 -3.78 -7.83
C VAL A 19 -3.12 -2.36 -7.41
N GLY A 20 -2.84 -2.19 -6.13
CA GLY A 20 -2.45 -0.92 -5.54
C GLY A 20 -1.31 -1.13 -4.56
N ARG A 21 -0.41 -0.15 -4.47
CA ARG A 21 0.62 -0.13 -3.43
C ARG A 21 0.03 0.46 -2.15
N ARG A 22 0.24 -0.21 -1.02
CA ARG A 22 -0.13 0.29 0.31
C ARG A 22 1.07 0.29 1.23
N ILE A 23 1.01 1.15 2.24
CA ILE A 23 1.96 1.17 3.35
C ILE A 23 1.21 0.65 4.58
N GLY A 24 1.80 -0.32 5.28
CA GLY A 24 1.23 -0.89 6.48
C GLY A 24 2.31 -1.07 7.54
N ILE A 25 1.95 -0.78 8.78
CA ILE A 25 2.78 -1.05 9.96
C ILE A 25 2.25 -2.34 10.59
N ARG A 26 3.15 -3.23 11.00
CA ARG A 26 2.80 -4.52 11.60
C ARG A 26 3.72 -4.88 12.74
N ASP A 27 3.19 -5.59 13.71
CA ASP A 27 3.98 -6.30 14.71
C ASP A 27 4.47 -7.62 14.10
N SER A 28 5.77 -7.92 14.23
CA SER A 28 6.35 -9.17 13.74
C SER A 28 5.79 -10.40 14.48
N LYS A 29 5.39 -10.23 15.74
CA LYS A 29 4.78 -11.27 16.59
C LYS A 29 3.27 -11.42 16.35
N ALA A 30 2.64 -10.49 15.62
CA ALA A 30 1.23 -10.57 15.23
C ALA A 30 1.07 -10.30 13.71
N PRO A 31 1.52 -11.24 12.85
CA PRO A 31 1.68 -11.01 11.42
C PRO A 31 0.35 -10.84 10.65
N SER A 32 -0.79 -11.17 11.25
CA SER A 32 -2.12 -10.96 10.66
C SER A 32 -2.67 -9.56 10.89
N ALA A 33 -2.17 -8.82 11.88
CA ALA A 33 -2.64 -7.49 12.23
C ALA A 33 -1.82 -6.40 11.52
N HIS A 34 -2.51 -5.52 10.78
CA HIS A 34 -1.88 -4.46 10.01
C HIS A 34 -2.58 -3.12 10.25
N LEU A 35 -1.79 -2.07 10.52
CA LEU A 35 -2.27 -0.69 10.57
C LEU A 35 -1.98 0.00 9.22
N PRO A 36 -3.01 0.34 8.43
CA PRO A 36 -2.81 1.00 7.15
C PRO A 36 -2.41 2.46 7.35
N VAL A 37 -1.44 2.94 6.56
CA VAL A 37 -0.98 4.33 6.58
C VAL A 37 -1.02 4.89 5.16
N SER A 38 -1.42 6.16 5.02
CA SER A 38 -1.36 6.85 3.74
C SER A 38 0.08 7.11 3.32
N SER A 39 0.34 7.17 2.01
CA SER A 39 1.67 7.51 1.49
C SER A 39 2.15 8.88 1.97
N SER A 40 1.25 9.87 2.05
CA SER A 40 1.57 11.22 2.52
C SER A 40 1.99 11.25 3.99
N ALA A 41 1.26 10.55 4.86
CA ALA A 41 1.59 10.47 6.28
C ALA A 41 2.92 9.76 6.52
N TRP A 42 3.17 8.65 5.80
CA TRP A 42 4.44 7.95 5.89
C TRP A 42 5.63 8.81 5.44
N SER A 43 5.49 9.53 4.32
CA SER A 43 6.53 10.46 3.86
C SER A 43 6.77 11.61 4.85
N ALA A 44 5.73 12.12 5.50
CA ALA A 44 5.87 13.15 6.53
C ALA A 44 6.63 12.62 7.76
N PHE A 45 6.29 11.43 8.23
CA PHE A 45 6.97 10.76 9.34
C PHE A 45 8.46 10.50 9.05
N LEU A 46 8.81 10.00 7.87
CA LEU A 46 10.21 9.80 7.50
C LEU A 46 11.01 11.11 7.46
N ARG A 47 10.40 12.21 7.01
CA ARG A 47 11.05 13.53 7.04
C ARG A 47 11.28 14.02 8.47
N SER A 48 10.35 13.80 9.40
CA SER A 48 10.54 14.22 10.79
C SER A 48 11.64 13.45 11.52
N LEU A 49 11.94 12.20 11.11
CA LEU A 49 13.01 11.39 11.71
C LEU A 49 14.41 11.70 11.17
N LYS A 50 14.51 12.41 10.04
CA LYS A 50 15.78 12.70 9.37
C LYS A 50 16.39 14.04 9.81
N ALA A 51 15.75 14.74 10.75
CA ALA A 51 16.23 15.98 11.34
C ALA A 51 17.41 15.75 12.28
#